data_AF-A0AAU7YK53-F1
#
_entry.id   AF-A0AAU7YK53-F1
#
_cell.length_a   1.000
_cell.length_b   1.000
_cell.length_c   1.000
_cell.angle_alpha   90.00
_cell.angle_beta   90.00
_cell.angle_gamma   90.00
#
_symmetry.space_group_name_H-M   'P 1'
#
loop_
_entity.id
_entity.type
_entity.pdbx_description
1 polymer ?
#
loop_
_entity_poly.entity_id
_entity_poly.type
_entity_poly.pdbx_seq_one_letter_code
_entity_poly.pdbx_strand_id
1 'polypeptide(L)'
;MSIVLFYKKFNDHDLGDDKSSLRKKFNEIIKDLKENNSTSQGNIKLIKGDGNIEYSRAKLSDSDRLLFTSIKIDNKDAFIILEVILNHDYHKSKFLTNREKIKNIEIIDKNNEEVSNSISTLEIEDAPQVSYLGKFITFSAKQEDIVERVGKLELPLVISGSAGSGKTSVALESLKKIKGKFEGGKILYITKSENLIKESKKLLEYEYYDETANEFKIAAPEEIDFLSLHEFLEKRVKDIKGKKPIDRSKFFSWFNIICNTNSHY
;
A
#
# COMPACT_ATOMS: atom_id res chain seq x y z
N MET A 1 -0.11 19.20 -8.15
CA MET A 1 -1.05 18.92 -9.25
C MET A 1 -0.52 17.71 -9.99
N SER A 2 -1.22 16.60 -9.93
CA SER A 2 -0.84 15.36 -10.61
C SER A 2 -1.62 15.23 -11.91
N ILE A 3 -1.04 14.47 -12.82
CA ILE A 3 -1.65 14.19 -14.11
C ILE A 3 -2.70 13.10 -13.88
N VAL A 4 -3.89 13.24 -14.45
CA VAL A 4 -4.89 12.16 -14.44
C VAL A 4 -5.17 11.75 -15.87
N LEU A 5 -4.74 10.54 -16.20
CA LEU A 5 -4.87 9.91 -17.51
C LEU A 5 -5.95 8.84 -17.46
N PHE A 6 -6.46 8.49 -18.63
CA PHE A 6 -7.50 7.49 -18.78
C PHE A 6 -6.99 6.35 -19.64
N TYR A 7 -7.35 5.12 -19.27
CA TYR A 7 -7.27 4.01 -20.21
C TYR A 7 -8.07 4.36 -21.46
N LYS A 8 -7.51 4.15 -22.66
CA LYS A 8 -8.15 4.50 -23.93
C LYS A 8 -9.54 3.86 -24.10
N LYS A 9 -9.73 2.64 -23.58
CA LYS A 9 -11.03 1.95 -23.59
C LYS A 9 -11.81 2.10 -22.26
N PHE A 10 -11.55 3.17 -21.51
CA PHE A 10 -12.29 3.50 -20.29
C PHE A 10 -13.79 3.63 -20.60
N ASN A 11 -14.60 2.93 -19.82
CA ASN A 11 -16.06 2.84 -19.96
C ASN A 11 -16.78 4.06 -19.39
N ASP A 12 -16.50 5.24 -19.95
CA ASP A 12 -17.09 6.51 -19.52
C ASP A 12 -18.63 6.55 -19.61
N HIS A 13 -19.19 5.82 -20.58
CA HIS A 13 -20.64 5.72 -20.79
C HIS A 13 -21.38 5.15 -19.58
N ASP A 14 -20.72 4.30 -18.77
CA ASP A 14 -21.31 3.69 -17.58
C ASP A 14 -21.59 4.71 -16.46
N LEU A 15 -20.96 5.89 -16.50
CA LEU A 15 -21.17 6.95 -15.50
C LEU A 15 -22.51 7.69 -15.67
N GLY A 16 -23.13 7.58 -16.85
CA GLY A 16 -24.31 8.37 -17.21
C GLY A 16 -23.97 9.83 -17.54
N ASP A 17 -24.99 10.69 -17.51
CA ASP A 17 -24.87 12.13 -17.79
C ASP A 17 -24.35 12.93 -16.57
N ASP A 18 -24.15 14.24 -16.71
CA ASP A 18 -23.65 15.12 -15.63
C ASP A 18 -24.60 15.26 -14.43
N LYS A 19 -25.86 14.83 -14.57
CA LYS A 19 -26.84 14.87 -13.49
C LYS A 19 -26.76 13.60 -12.63
N SER A 20 -26.28 12.49 -13.20
CA SER A 20 -26.03 11.22 -12.51
C SER A 20 -25.21 11.41 -11.23
N SER A 21 -25.71 10.82 -10.12
CA SER A 21 -24.97 10.78 -8.86
C SER A 21 -23.64 10.06 -9.01
N LEU A 22 -23.59 9.04 -9.87
CA LEU A 22 -22.39 8.27 -10.16
C LEU A 22 -21.31 9.14 -10.82
N ARG A 23 -21.69 9.91 -11.87
CA ARG A 23 -20.78 10.86 -12.52
C ARG A 23 -20.31 11.96 -11.58
N LYS A 24 -21.20 12.50 -10.73
CA LYS A 24 -20.82 13.50 -9.73
C LYS A 24 -19.75 12.97 -8.77
N LYS A 25 -19.95 11.77 -8.21
CA LYS A 25 -18.99 11.15 -7.30
C LYS A 25 -17.65 10.88 -7.98
N PHE A 26 -17.70 10.39 -9.21
CA PHE A 26 -16.51 10.19 -10.03
C PHE A 26 -15.75 11.52 -10.24
N ASN A 27 -16.45 12.58 -10.66
CA ASN A 27 -15.84 13.89 -10.88
C ASN A 27 -15.20 14.48 -9.62
N GLU A 28 -15.82 14.29 -8.43
CA GLU A 28 -15.22 14.66 -7.14
C GLU A 28 -13.90 13.94 -6.90
N ILE A 29 -13.85 12.61 -7.12
CA ILE A 29 -12.62 11.82 -6.97
C ILE A 29 -11.56 12.28 -7.96
N ILE A 30 -11.90 12.47 -9.24
CA ILE A 30 -10.96 12.93 -10.26
C ILE A 30 -10.40 14.31 -9.92
N LYS A 31 -11.26 15.21 -9.43
CA LYS A 31 -10.86 16.55 -9.01
C LYS A 31 -9.87 16.49 -7.85
N ASP A 32 -10.19 15.73 -6.80
CA ASP A 32 -9.30 15.54 -5.65
C ASP A 32 -7.94 14.98 -6.08
N LEU A 33 -7.93 13.95 -6.94
CA LEU A 33 -6.69 13.36 -7.45
C LEU A 33 -5.84 14.42 -8.18
N LYS A 34 -6.43 15.18 -9.11
CA LYS A 34 -5.73 16.24 -9.86
C LYS A 34 -5.15 17.32 -8.97
N GLU A 35 -5.96 17.84 -8.04
CA GLU A 35 -5.61 19.00 -7.22
C GLU A 35 -4.68 18.62 -6.05
N ASN A 36 -4.92 17.47 -5.42
CA ASN A 36 -4.33 17.11 -4.12
C ASN A 36 -3.42 15.87 -4.16
N ASN A 37 -3.20 15.25 -5.32
CA ASN A 37 -2.48 13.97 -5.46
C ASN A 37 -3.04 12.86 -4.53
N SER A 38 -4.30 12.97 -4.15
CA SER A 38 -4.95 12.12 -3.15
C SER A 38 -6.45 12.35 -3.18
N THR A 39 -7.22 11.39 -2.67
CA THR A 39 -8.63 11.62 -2.36
C THR A 39 -9.01 10.82 -1.11
N SER A 40 -9.90 11.40 -0.30
CA SER A 40 -10.55 10.72 0.83
C SER A 40 -11.93 10.20 0.45
N GLN A 41 -12.39 10.49 -0.77
CA GLN A 41 -13.70 10.09 -1.26
C GLN A 41 -13.72 8.61 -1.60
N GLY A 42 -14.85 7.96 -1.35
CA GLY A 42 -15.09 6.60 -1.82
C GLY A 42 -14.39 5.49 -1.05
N ASN A 43 -13.94 5.69 0.20
CA ASN A 43 -13.40 4.62 1.05
C ASN A 43 -12.40 3.71 0.31
N ILE A 44 -11.28 4.33 -0.07
CA ILE A 44 -10.30 3.72 -0.95
C ILE A 44 -9.65 2.54 -0.28
N LYS A 45 -9.43 1.48 -1.04
CA LYS A 45 -8.69 0.31 -0.61
C LYS A 45 -7.79 -0.20 -1.72
N LEU A 46 -6.75 -0.93 -1.34
CA LEU A 46 -5.95 -1.70 -2.27
C LEU A 46 -6.74 -2.93 -2.70
N ILE A 47 -6.73 -3.19 -4.00
CA ILE A 47 -7.28 -4.39 -4.61
C ILE A 47 -6.19 -5.03 -5.49
N LYS A 48 -5.97 -6.34 -5.36
CA LYS A 48 -5.09 -7.09 -6.25
C LYS A 48 -5.89 -7.70 -7.38
N GLY A 49 -5.43 -7.44 -8.60
CA GLY A 49 -5.83 -8.22 -9.76
C GLY A 49 -4.91 -9.42 -9.96
N ASP A 50 -5.26 -10.24 -10.94
CA ASP A 50 -4.40 -11.34 -11.37
C ASP A 50 -3.03 -10.84 -11.90
N GLY A 51 -2.00 -11.67 -11.74
CA GLY A 51 -0.60 -11.28 -11.97
C GLY A 51 0.03 -10.45 -10.83
N ASN A 52 -0.59 -10.42 -9.64
CA ASN A 52 -0.11 -9.71 -8.44
C ASN A 52 0.02 -8.18 -8.59
N ILE A 53 -0.74 -7.59 -9.50
CA ILE A 53 -0.77 -6.13 -9.70
C ILE A 53 -1.69 -5.50 -8.66
N GLU A 54 -1.18 -4.48 -7.96
CA GLU A 54 -1.92 -3.71 -6.97
C GLU A 54 -2.58 -2.48 -7.63
N TYR A 55 -3.89 -2.36 -7.42
CA TYR A 55 -4.72 -1.22 -7.86
C TYR A 55 -5.37 -0.55 -6.65
N SER A 56 -5.88 0.66 -6.86
CA SER A 56 -6.76 1.36 -5.93
C SER A 56 -8.22 1.27 -6.37
N ARG A 57 -9.10 0.97 -5.42
CA ARG A 57 -10.56 0.93 -5.63
C ARG A 57 -11.25 1.98 -4.78
N ALA A 58 -11.95 2.91 -5.42
CA ALA A 58 -12.89 3.82 -4.75
C ALA A 58 -14.34 3.35 -4.95
N LYS A 59 -15.21 3.63 -3.98
CA LYS A 59 -16.66 3.50 -4.07
C LYS A 59 -17.24 4.73 -4.77
N LEU A 60 -17.99 4.50 -5.83
CA LEU A 60 -18.81 5.53 -6.48
C LEU A 60 -20.24 5.53 -5.91
N SER A 61 -20.73 4.35 -5.52
CA SER A 61 -22.00 4.14 -4.82
C SER A 61 -21.88 2.94 -3.86
N ASP A 62 -22.99 2.42 -3.33
CA ASP A 62 -22.98 1.17 -2.58
C ASP A 62 -22.54 0.00 -3.46
N SER A 63 -22.98 -0.03 -4.73
CA SER A 63 -22.76 -1.10 -5.71
C SER A 63 -21.62 -0.84 -6.70
N ASP A 64 -21.25 0.41 -6.95
CA ASP A 64 -20.38 0.76 -8.08
C ASP A 64 -19.00 1.23 -7.61
N ARG A 65 -17.97 0.91 -8.39
CA ARG A 65 -16.58 1.15 -8.03
C ARG A 65 -15.82 1.82 -9.16
N LEU A 66 -14.85 2.62 -8.79
CA LEU A 66 -13.82 3.13 -9.69
C LEU A 66 -12.53 2.38 -9.41
N LEU A 67 -11.94 1.79 -10.45
CA LEU A 67 -10.61 1.20 -10.42
C LEU A 67 -9.61 2.17 -11.05
N PHE A 68 -8.49 2.39 -10.36
CA PHE A 68 -7.42 3.26 -10.84
C PHE A 68 -6.10 2.84 -10.23
N THR A 69 -4.99 3.36 -10.75
CA THR A 69 -3.67 3.20 -10.14
C THR A 69 -2.89 4.51 -10.19
N SER A 70 -1.74 4.55 -9.53
CA SER A 70 -0.78 5.65 -9.59
C SER A 70 0.55 5.14 -10.13
N ILE A 71 1.17 5.92 -11.01
CA ILE A 71 2.45 5.65 -11.66
C ILE A 71 3.30 6.93 -11.70
N LYS A 72 4.56 6.82 -12.13
CA LYS A 72 5.37 7.97 -12.52
C LYS A 72 5.41 8.13 -14.03
N ILE A 73 5.31 9.39 -14.47
CA ILE A 73 5.58 9.80 -15.85
C ILE A 73 6.49 11.03 -15.78
N ASP A 74 7.68 10.97 -16.36
CA ASP A 74 8.66 12.07 -16.37
C ASP A 74 8.90 12.70 -14.98
N ASN A 75 9.10 11.86 -13.96
CA ASN A 75 9.23 12.25 -12.54
C ASN A 75 8.03 13.00 -11.93
N LYS A 76 6.85 12.94 -12.56
CA LYS A 76 5.59 13.45 -12.01
C LYS A 76 4.66 12.30 -11.67
N ASP A 77 3.98 12.43 -10.53
CA ASP A 77 2.90 11.52 -10.18
C ASP A 77 1.76 11.64 -11.19
N ALA A 78 1.33 10.50 -11.69
CA ALA A 78 0.17 10.37 -12.54
C ALA A 78 -0.78 9.30 -12.00
N PHE A 79 -2.09 9.57 -12.06
CA PHE A 79 -3.11 8.56 -11.85
C PHE A 79 -3.64 8.07 -13.19
N ILE A 80 -3.71 6.75 -13.35
CA ILE A 80 -4.39 6.13 -14.49
C ILE A 80 -5.74 5.63 -14.03
N ILE A 81 -6.79 6.18 -14.63
CA ILE A 81 -8.17 5.75 -14.46
C ILE A 81 -8.46 4.59 -15.40
N LEU A 82 -8.81 3.44 -14.84
CA LEU A 82 -8.82 2.16 -15.56
C LEU A 82 -10.23 1.77 -16.01
N GLU A 83 -11.16 1.68 -15.07
CA GLU A 83 -12.52 1.21 -15.35
C GLU A 83 -13.50 1.61 -14.23
N VAL A 84 -14.77 1.71 -14.61
CA VAL A 84 -15.92 1.70 -13.71
C VAL A 84 -16.44 0.26 -13.62
N ILE A 85 -16.60 -0.25 -12.41
CA ILE A 85 -17.18 -1.58 -12.16
C ILE A 85 -18.58 -1.35 -11.60
N LEU A 86 -19.60 -1.67 -12.39
CA LEU A 86 -20.99 -1.56 -11.99
C LEU A 86 -21.43 -2.80 -11.19
N ASN A 87 -22.36 -2.62 -10.25
CA ASN A 87 -23.06 -3.71 -9.56
C ASN A 87 -22.16 -4.76 -8.90
N HIS A 88 -20.96 -4.36 -8.42
CA HIS A 88 -19.93 -5.29 -7.94
C HIS A 88 -19.58 -6.40 -8.93
N ASP A 89 -19.72 -6.16 -10.24
CA ASP A 89 -19.46 -7.19 -11.26
C ASP A 89 -17.95 -7.27 -11.59
N TYR A 90 -17.15 -7.59 -10.58
CA TYR A 90 -15.70 -7.65 -10.67
C TYR A 90 -15.23 -8.75 -11.63
N HIS A 91 -16.04 -9.79 -11.87
CA HIS A 91 -15.78 -10.80 -12.91
C HIS A 91 -15.67 -10.23 -14.32
N LYS A 92 -16.34 -9.11 -14.60
CA LYS A 92 -16.24 -8.43 -15.90
C LYS A 92 -15.09 -7.44 -15.98
N SER A 93 -14.41 -7.17 -14.86
CA SER A 93 -13.23 -6.33 -14.83
C SER A 93 -12.14 -6.89 -15.73
N LYS A 94 -11.63 -6.04 -16.63
CA LYS A 94 -10.55 -6.46 -17.54
C LYS A 94 -9.22 -6.58 -16.81
N PHE A 95 -9.04 -5.78 -15.77
CA PHE A 95 -7.79 -5.66 -15.02
C PHE A 95 -7.69 -6.67 -13.88
N LEU A 96 -8.82 -7.01 -13.24
CA LEU A 96 -8.83 -7.99 -12.16
C LEU A 96 -8.77 -9.43 -12.68
N THR A 97 -9.34 -9.69 -13.87
CA THR A 97 -9.33 -11.02 -14.53
C THR A 97 -8.23 -11.18 -15.59
N ASN A 98 -7.22 -10.30 -15.61
CA ASN A 98 -6.06 -10.35 -16.51
C ASN A 98 -6.35 -10.32 -18.03
N ARG A 99 -7.55 -9.91 -18.43
CA ARG A 99 -7.87 -9.72 -19.86
C ARG A 99 -7.06 -8.56 -20.46
N GLU A 100 -6.65 -7.61 -19.62
CA GLU A 100 -5.77 -6.50 -19.98
C GLU A 100 -4.66 -6.38 -18.93
N LYS A 101 -3.39 -6.33 -19.38
CA LYS A 101 -2.23 -6.11 -18.50
C LYS A 101 -1.89 -4.64 -18.50
N ILE A 102 -1.74 -4.06 -17.31
CA ILE A 102 -1.47 -2.62 -17.19
C ILE A 102 -0.24 -2.17 -18.00
N LYS A 103 0.80 -3.00 -18.11
CA LYS A 103 2.02 -2.68 -18.87
C LYS A 103 1.80 -2.49 -20.37
N ASN A 104 0.66 -2.93 -20.90
CA ASN A 104 0.37 -2.96 -22.33
C ASN A 104 -0.86 -2.12 -22.71
N ILE A 105 -1.33 -1.24 -21.82
CA ILE A 105 -2.50 -0.42 -22.11
C ILE A 105 -2.13 0.89 -22.81
N GLU A 106 -2.99 1.31 -23.74
CA GLU A 106 -2.93 2.66 -24.29
C GLU A 106 -3.64 3.63 -23.33
N ILE A 107 -2.96 4.70 -22.96
CA ILE A 107 -3.47 5.74 -22.07
C ILE A 107 -3.60 7.07 -22.83
N ILE A 108 -4.62 7.86 -22.47
CA ILE A 108 -4.95 9.14 -23.10
C ILE A 108 -5.17 10.22 -22.05
N ASP A 109 -4.79 11.45 -22.37
CA ASP A 109 -5.22 12.63 -21.62
C ASP A 109 -6.51 13.19 -22.26
N LYS A 110 -7.65 13.03 -21.57
CA LYS A 110 -8.93 13.56 -22.05
C LYS A 110 -8.96 15.10 -22.11
N ASN A 111 -8.04 15.77 -21.44
CA ASN A 111 -7.96 17.23 -21.40
C ASN A 111 -6.94 17.80 -22.40
N ASN A 112 -6.14 16.96 -23.08
CA ASN A 112 -5.10 17.41 -24.00
C ASN A 112 -4.94 16.44 -25.18
N GLU A 113 -5.51 16.81 -26.34
CA GLU A 113 -5.49 16.00 -27.56
C GLU A 113 -4.07 15.77 -28.11
N GLU A 114 -3.13 16.71 -27.95
CA GLU A 114 -1.74 16.56 -28.43
C GLU A 114 -0.96 15.49 -27.63
N VAL A 115 -1.26 15.40 -26.34
CA VAL A 115 -0.64 14.45 -25.42
C VAL A 115 -1.19 13.03 -25.64
N SER A 116 -2.43 12.89 -26.13
CA SER A 116 -3.06 11.59 -26.43
C SER A 116 -2.29 10.74 -27.47
N ASN A 117 -1.55 11.36 -28.39
CA ASN A 117 -0.81 10.68 -29.46
C ASN A 117 0.60 10.21 -29.06
N SER A 118 1.16 10.74 -27.97
CA SER A 118 2.53 10.45 -27.52
C SER A 118 2.60 9.47 -26.33
N ILE A 119 1.49 9.30 -25.59
CA ILE A 119 1.43 8.46 -24.38
C ILE A 119 1.31 6.95 -24.72
N SER A 120 0.94 6.58 -25.94
CA SER A 120 0.74 5.18 -26.37
C SER A 120 1.99 4.28 -26.26
N THR A 121 3.16 4.87 -25.96
CA THR A 121 4.46 4.19 -25.86
C THR A 121 5.19 4.43 -24.53
N LEU A 122 4.54 5.06 -23.53
CA LEU A 122 5.17 5.25 -22.23
C LEU A 122 5.38 3.90 -21.56
N GLU A 123 6.64 3.47 -21.47
CA GLU A 123 7.04 2.40 -20.56
C GLU A 123 6.61 2.84 -19.15
N ILE A 124 5.71 2.08 -18.54
CA ILE A 124 5.31 2.29 -17.14
C ILE A 124 6.53 1.94 -16.29
N GLU A 125 7.40 2.92 -16.08
CA GLU A 125 8.51 2.84 -15.15
C GLU A 125 8.01 2.97 -13.69
N ASP A 126 8.94 2.69 -12.77
CA ASP A 126 8.81 2.39 -11.34
C ASP A 126 7.70 3.08 -10.50
N ALA A 127 7.43 2.49 -9.33
CA ALA A 127 6.34 2.87 -8.43
C ALA A 127 6.24 4.39 -8.11
N PRO A 128 5.00 4.92 -7.97
CA PRO A 128 4.70 6.35 -7.72
C PRO A 128 5.36 6.93 -6.45
N GLN A 129 5.51 8.27 -6.36
CA GLN A 129 5.81 8.93 -5.08
C GLN A 129 4.61 8.87 -4.13
N VAL A 130 3.40 8.81 -4.69
CA VAL A 130 2.18 8.59 -3.92
C VAL A 130 2.05 7.11 -3.55
N SER A 131 2.25 6.80 -2.27
CA SER A 131 1.94 5.48 -1.71
C SER A 131 0.60 5.48 -1.00
N TYR A 132 -0.10 4.34 -1.04
CA TYR A 132 -1.26 4.10 -0.19
C TYR A 132 -0.87 3.22 1.02
N LEU A 133 -0.99 3.81 2.22
CA LEU A 133 -0.89 3.14 3.52
C LEU A 133 -2.09 3.55 4.38
N GLY A 134 -3.29 3.10 3.99
CA GLY A 134 -4.58 3.49 4.60
C GLY A 134 -5.03 4.91 4.26
N LYS A 135 -4.10 5.71 3.73
CA LYS A 135 -4.29 7.03 3.12
C LYS A 135 -3.20 7.21 2.08
N PHE A 136 -3.44 8.11 1.14
CA PHE A 136 -2.38 8.55 0.24
C PHE A 136 -1.35 9.37 1.03
N ILE A 137 -0.08 9.03 0.82
CA ILE A 137 1.07 9.73 1.39
C ILE A 137 2.08 9.97 0.29
N THR A 138 2.83 11.07 0.42
CA THR A 138 4.02 11.32 -0.38
C THR A 138 5.24 11.26 0.54
N PHE A 139 6.32 10.68 0.01
CA PHE A 139 7.59 10.67 0.70
C PHE A 139 8.41 11.91 0.34
N SER A 140 9.13 12.45 1.32
CA SER A 140 10.20 13.42 1.03
C SER A 140 11.30 12.76 0.20
N ALA A 141 12.09 13.55 -0.54
CA ALA A 141 13.20 13.03 -1.36
C ALA A 141 14.14 12.09 -0.58
N LYS A 142 14.44 12.38 0.70
CA LYS A 142 15.26 11.51 1.55
C LYS A 142 14.59 10.17 1.88
N GLN A 143 13.28 10.18 2.11
CA GLN A 143 12.52 8.96 2.40
C GLN A 143 12.37 8.10 1.15
N GLU A 144 12.18 8.73 0.00
CA GLU A 144 12.13 8.06 -1.30
C GLU A 144 13.45 7.37 -1.64
N ASP A 145 14.58 8.07 -1.50
CA ASP A 145 15.92 7.48 -1.65
C ASP A 145 16.10 6.24 -0.77
N ILE A 146 15.67 6.32 0.49
CA ILE A 146 15.72 5.16 1.41
C ILE A 146 14.90 3.98 0.87
N VAL A 147 13.64 4.21 0.46
CA VAL A 147 12.76 3.13 -0.05
C VAL A 147 13.35 2.52 -1.32
N GLU A 148 13.90 3.35 -2.20
CA GLU A 148 14.53 2.91 -3.45
C GLU A 148 15.78 2.05 -3.19
N ARG A 149 16.67 2.50 -2.30
CA ARG A 149 17.88 1.77 -1.91
C ARG A 149 17.56 0.42 -1.28
N VAL A 150 16.54 0.37 -0.42
CA VAL A 150 16.05 -0.90 0.15
C VAL A 150 15.50 -1.80 -0.95
N GLY A 151 14.76 -1.24 -1.91
CA GLY A 151 14.33 -1.95 -3.10
C GLY A 151 15.50 -2.52 -3.91
N LYS A 152 16.64 -1.82 -4.00
CA LYS A 152 17.88 -2.31 -4.65
C LYS A 152 18.68 -3.30 -3.80
N LEU A 153 18.17 -3.69 -2.62
CA LEU A 153 18.81 -4.61 -1.68
C LEU A 153 20.16 -4.11 -1.15
N GLU A 154 20.36 -2.80 -1.07
CA GLU A 154 21.54 -2.18 -0.44
C GLU A 154 21.45 -2.27 1.09
N LEU A 155 21.75 -3.45 1.64
CA LEU A 155 21.65 -3.79 3.05
C LEU A 155 23.02 -4.18 3.63
N PRO A 156 23.29 -3.96 4.94
CA PRO A 156 22.37 -3.47 5.98
C PRO A 156 22.17 -1.95 5.96
N LEU A 157 21.00 -1.50 6.39
CA LEU A 157 20.64 -0.08 6.46
C LEU A 157 20.15 0.30 7.87
N VAL A 158 20.66 1.41 8.39
CA VAL A 158 20.19 2.01 9.66
C VAL A 158 19.53 3.35 9.35
N ILE A 159 18.24 3.46 9.71
CA ILE A 159 17.44 4.67 9.49
C ILE A 159 17.18 5.35 10.84
N SER A 160 17.68 6.57 10.98
CA SER A 160 17.46 7.40 12.17
C SER A 160 16.65 8.64 11.83
N GLY A 161 15.74 9.03 12.72
CA GLY A 161 14.90 10.21 12.53
C GLY A 161 14.10 10.56 13.78
N SER A 162 13.69 11.81 13.90
CA SER A 162 12.90 12.34 15.03
C SER A 162 11.53 11.67 15.16
N ALA A 163 10.87 11.87 16.30
CA ALA A 163 9.47 11.46 16.46
C ALA A 163 8.60 12.11 15.37
N GLY A 164 7.63 11.38 14.83
CA GLY A 164 6.74 11.87 13.76
C GLY A 164 7.35 11.90 12.35
N SER A 165 8.64 11.57 12.16
CA SER A 165 9.32 11.65 10.86
C SER A 165 8.90 10.59 9.81
N GLY A 166 7.81 9.84 10.03
CA GLY A 166 7.32 8.84 9.09
C GLY A 166 8.14 7.55 8.97
N LYS A 167 9.03 7.24 9.93
CA LYS A 167 9.86 6.00 9.89
C LYS A 167 9.06 4.73 9.65
N THR A 168 7.90 4.60 10.30
CA THR A 168 7.02 3.45 10.11
C THR A 168 6.52 3.36 8.67
N SER A 169 6.08 4.48 8.09
CA SER A 169 5.60 4.51 6.70
C SER A 169 6.70 4.10 5.73
N VAL A 170 7.93 4.60 5.93
CA VAL A 170 9.10 4.19 5.15
C VAL A 170 9.37 2.69 5.30
N ALA A 171 9.30 2.15 6.52
CA ALA A 171 9.52 0.73 6.78
C ALA A 171 8.46 -0.13 6.07
N LEU A 172 7.17 0.21 6.18
CA LEU A 172 6.09 -0.54 5.54
C LEU A 172 6.17 -0.50 4.01
N GLU A 173 6.51 0.65 3.42
CA GLU A 173 6.71 0.74 1.98
C GLU A 173 7.94 -0.05 1.52
N SER A 174 9.02 -0.02 2.30
CA SER A 174 10.20 -0.83 2.06
C SER A 174 9.87 -2.32 2.06
N LEU A 175 8.99 -2.79 2.97
CA LEU A 175 8.53 -4.18 2.99
C LEU A 175 7.83 -4.57 1.68
N LYS A 176 6.96 -3.69 1.12
CA LYS A 176 6.30 -3.95 -0.16
C LYS A 176 7.31 -4.10 -1.30
N LYS A 177 8.34 -3.25 -1.34
CA LYS A 177 9.42 -3.32 -2.35
C LYS A 177 10.26 -4.59 -2.21
N ILE A 178 10.59 -5.00 -0.98
CA ILE A 178 11.34 -6.23 -0.68
C ILE A 178 10.54 -7.48 -1.07
N LYS A 179 9.24 -7.53 -0.74
CA LYS A 179 8.35 -8.66 -1.08
C LYS A 179 8.45 -9.04 -2.55
N GLY A 180 8.43 -8.05 -3.44
CA GLY A 180 8.48 -8.29 -4.88
C GLY A 180 9.80 -8.90 -5.38
N LYS A 181 10.87 -8.91 -4.57
CA LYS A 181 12.19 -9.41 -4.96
C LYS A 181 12.63 -10.68 -4.21
N PHE A 182 12.10 -10.93 -3.02
CA PHE A 182 12.36 -12.14 -2.25
C PHE A 182 11.31 -13.22 -2.55
N GLU A 183 11.26 -13.72 -3.79
CA GLU A 183 10.43 -14.89 -4.10
C GLU A 183 10.83 -16.08 -3.22
N GLY A 184 9.89 -16.57 -2.40
CA GLY A 184 10.09 -17.68 -1.46
C GLY A 184 10.77 -17.31 -0.12
N GLY A 185 11.17 -16.06 0.08
CA GLY A 185 11.74 -15.59 1.35
C GLY A 185 10.69 -15.27 2.40
N LYS A 186 11.03 -15.39 3.68
CA LYS A 186 10.21 -14.88 4.80
C LYS A 186 10.81 -13.60 5.36
N ILE A 187 9.95 -12.61 5.60
CA ILE A 187 10.32 -11.31 6.16
C ILE A 187 9.80 -11.25 7.60
N LEU A 188 10.63 -10.74 8.50
CA LEU A 188 10.30 -10.60 9.91
C LEU A 188 10.25 -9.12 10.30
N TYR A 189 9.07 -8.61 10.64
CA TYR A 189 8.88 -7.26 11.14
C TYR A 189 8.69 -7.30 12.66
N ILE A 190 9.64 -6.72 13.40
CA ILE A 190 9.61 -6.66 14.87
C ILE A 190 9.45 -5.23 15.34
N THR A 191 8.56 -5.00 16.28
CA THR A 191 8.46 -3.74 17.04
C THR A 191 8.15 -3.99 18.51
N LYS A 192 8.37 -3.00 19.38
CA LYS A 192 8.00 -3.09 20.80
C LYS A 192 6.51 -2.88 21.04
N SER A 193 5.78 -2.26 20.10
CA SER A 193 4.37 -1.90 20.28
C SER A 193 3.44 -2.92 19.62
N GLU A 194 2.64 -3.62 20.42
CA GLU A 194 1.59 -4.53 19.93
C GLU A 194 0.53 -3.79 19.10
N ASN A 195 0.14 -2.57 19.51
CA ASN A 195 -0.80 -1.76 18.74
C ASN A 195 -0.23 -1.43 17.35
N LEU A 196 1.07 -1.13 17.27
CA LEU A 196 1.70 -0.86 15.98
C LEU A 196 1.74 -2.10 15.09
N ILE A 197 1.84 -3.30 15.65
CA ILE A 197 1.71 -4.56 14.88
C ILE A 197 0.34 -4.66 14.22
N LYS A 198 -0.73 -4.48 15.01
CA LYS A 198 -2.11 -4.56 14.51
C LYS A 198 -2.36 -3.56 13.39
N GLU A 199 -1.96 -2.31 13.60
CA GLU A 199 -2.14 -1.27 12.58
C GLU A 199 -1.26 -1.53 11.34
N SER A 200 0.01 -1.92 11.51
CA SER A 200 0.89 -2.22 10.38
C SER A 200 0.37 -3.36 9.50
N LYS A 201 -0.16 -4.42 10.13
CA LYS A 201 -0.77 -5.54 9.41
C LYS A 201 -1.97 -5.07 8.59
N LYS A 202 -2.88 -4.32 9.21
CA LYS A 202 -4.06 -3.74 8.56
C LYS A 202 -3.71 -2.84 7.38
N LEU A 203 -2.62 -2.09 7.49
CA LEU A 203 -2.16 -1.20 6.40
C LEU A 203 -1.61 -1.95 5.18
N LEU A 204 -1.21 -3.21 5.32
CA LEU A 204 -0.74 -4.05 4.21
C LEU A 204 -1.79 -5.09 3.76
N GLU A 205 -2.98 -5.10 4.37
CA GLU A 205 -4.10 -5.90 3.89
C GLU A 205 -4.59 -5.37 2.53
N TYR A 206 -5.04 -6.28 1.68
CA TYR A 206 -5.59 -5.97 0.37
C TYR A 206 -6.83 -6.82 0.10
N GLU A 207 -7.74 -6.26 -0.71
CA GLU A 207 -8.87 -6.99 -1.27
C GLU A 207 -8.39 -7.76 -2.52
N TYR A 208 -8.94 -8.93 -2.77
CA TYR A 208 -8.76 -9.62 -4.05
C TYR A 208 -10.02 -10.39 -4.40
N TYR A 209 -10.18 -10.62 -5.68
CA TYR A 209 -11.31 -11.36 -6.21
C TYR A 209 -10.95 -12.84 -6.35
N ASP A 210 -11.69 -13.72 -5.65
CA ASP A 210 -11.50 -15.17 -5.72
C ASP A 210 -12.46 -15.74 -6.77
N GLU A 211 -11.95 -16.06 -7.96
CA GLU A 211 -12.76 -16.60 -9.06
C GLU A 211 -13.37 -17.97 -8.73
N THR A 212 -12.70 -18.77 -7.89
CA THR A 212 -13.18 -20.11 -7.55
C THR A 212 -14.34 -20.05 -6.57
N ALA A 213 -14.26 -19.14 -5.61
CA ALA A 213 -15.30 -18.92 -4.62
C ALA A 213 -16.37 -17.91 -5.07
N ASN A 214 -16.16 -17.21 -6.19
CA ASN A 214 -17.02 -16.14 -6.70
C ASN A 214 -17.33 -15.07 -5.62
N GLU A 215 -16.30 -14.67 -4.85
CA GLU A 215 -16.44 -13.72 -3.76
C GLU A 215 -15.18 -12.87 -3.54
N PHE A 216 -15.34 -11.76 -2.81
CA PHE A 216 -14.21 -10.96 -2.34
C PHE A 216 -13.63 -11.50 -1.06
N LYS A 217 -12.31 -11.59 -1.03
CA LYS A 217 -11.56 -11.93 0.18
C LYS A 217 -10.58 -10.82 0.53
N ILE A 218 -10.25 -10.76 1.82
CA ILE A 218 -9.20 -9.90 2.34
C ILE A 218 -8.03 -10.81 2.68
N ALA A 219 -6.85 -10.48 2.16
CA ALA A 219 -5.62 -11.15 2.48
C ALA A 219 -4.61 -10.17 3.06
N ALA A 220 -3.67 -10.71 3.83
CA ALA A 220 -2.47 -10.03 4.26
C ALA A 220 -1.26 -10.71 3.61
N PRO A 221 -0.10 -10.04 3.53
CA PRO A 221 1.11 -10.64 2.96
C PRO A 221 1.59 -11.81 3.83
N GLU A 222 1.46 -13.05 3.34
CA GLU A 222 1.79 -14.27 4.08
C GLU A 222 3.28 -14.43 4.39
N GLU A 223 4.12 -13.82 3.55
CA GLU A 223 5.57 -13.85 3.71
C GLU A 223 6.08 -12.98 4.86
N ILE A 224 5.24 -12.11 5.43
CA ILE A 224 5.63 -11.18 6.49
C ILE A 224 5.08 -11.64 7.85
N ASP A 225 5.99 -12.04 8.74
CA ASP A 225 5.70 -12.26 10.15
C ASP A 225 5.78 -10.93 10.91
N PHE A 226 4.62 -10.42 11.33
CA PHE A 226 4.51 -9.27 12.23
C PHE A 226 4.51 -9.73 13.69
N LEU A 227 5.56 -9.39 14.44
CA LEU A 227 5.68 -9.77 15.85
C LEU A 227 6.06 -8.59 16.74
N SER A 228 5.44 -8.51 17.89
CA SER A 228 6.02 -7.74 19.00
C SER A 228 7.35 -8.38 19.42
N LEU A 229 8.22 -7.59 20.04
CA LEU A 229 9.46 -8.11 20.62
C LEU A 229 9.17 -9.26 21.60
N HIS A 230 8.07 -9.18 22.35
CA HIS A 230 7.69 -10.22 23.30
C HIS A 230 7.29 -11.52 22.59
N GLU A 231 6.40 -11.45 21.59
CA GLU A 231 5.99 -12.62 20.80
C GLU A 231 7.18 -13.26 20.07
N PHE A 232 8.11 -12.45 19.56
CA PHE A 232 9.33 -12.96 18.96
C PHE A 232 10.16 -13.77 19.96
N LEU A 233 10.34 -13.27 21.19
CA LEU A 233 11.08 -13.97 22.23
C LEU A 233 10.37 -15.26 22.66
N GLU A 234 9.05 -15.25 22.82
CA GLU A 234 8.27 -16.46 23.14
C GLU A 234 8.39 -17.54 22.05
N LYS A 235 8.44 -17.14 20.78
CA LYS A 235 8.68 -18.07 19.66
C LYS A 235 10.09 -18.69 19.69
N ARG A 236 11.08 -17.98 20.23
CA ARG A 236 12.50 -18.43 20.26
C ARG A 236 12.88 -19.17 21.53
N VAL A 237 12.24 -18.85 22.66
CA VAL A 237 12.61 -19.39 23.98
C VAL A 237 11.35 -19.92 24.67
N LYS A 238 11.23 -21.26 24.74
CA LYS A 238 10.06 -21.94 25.34
C LYS A 238 9.83 -21.49 26.80
N ASP A 239 10.89 -21.21 27.54
CA ASP A 239 10.86 -20.84 28.95
C ASP A 239 10.30 -19.43 29.20
N ILE A 240 10.10 -18.62 28.15
CA ILE A 240 9.52 -17.26 28.25
C ILE A 240 8.02 -17.27 27.98
N LYS A 241 7.45 -18.36 27.47
CA LYS A 241 6.03 -18.45 27.13
C LYS A 241 5.15 -18.15 28.35
N GLY A 242 4.28 -17.14 28.22
CA GLY A 242 3.39 -16.67 29.28
C GLY A 242 4.06 -15.81 30.36
N LYS A 243 5.37 -15.53 30.26
CA LYS A 243 6.08 -14.64 31.18
C LYS A 243 6.07 -13.21 30.65
N LYS A 244 5.49 -12.29 31.42
CA LYS A 244 5.47 -10.87 31.04
C LYS A 244 6.83 -10.20 31.23
N PRO A 245 7.18 -9.20 30.41
CA PRO A 245 8.33 -8.34 30.68
C PRO A 245 8.25 -7.74 32.08
N ILE A 246 9.37 -7.76 32.80
CA ILE A 246 9.46 -7.09 34.10
C ILE A 246 9.50 -5.57 33.90
N ASP A 247 8.85 -4.85 34.80
CA ASP A 247 8.96 -3.40 34.84
C ASP A 247 10.33 -2.95 35.40
N ARG A 248 10.64 -1.66 35.25
CA ARG A 248 11.90 -1.08 35.73
C ARG A 248 12.07 -1.25 37.24
N SER A 249 11.00 -1.17 38.02
CA SER A 249 11.06 -1.25 39.50
C SER A 249 11.51 -2.65 39.94
N LYS A 250 10.87 -3.69 39.39
CA LYS A 250 11.25 -5.08 39.64
C LYS A 250 12.68 -5.37 39.16
N PHE A 251 13.06 -4.84 37.99
CA PHE A 251 14.44 -4.97 37.51
C PHE A 251 15.45 -4.33 38.47
N PHE A 252 15.22 -3.09 38.92
CA PHE A 252 16.14 -2.42 39.84
C PHE A 252 16.21 -3.11 41.20
N SER A 253 15.09 -3.60 41.72
CA SER A 253 15.09 -4.38 42.97
C SER A 253 15.97 -5.62 42.86
N TRP A 254 15.77 -6.42 41.81
CA TRP A 254 16.61 -7.59 41.51
C TRP A 254 18.08 -7.22 41.29
N PHE A 255 18.35 -6.17 40.51
CA PHE A 255 19.71 -5.73 40.18
C PHE A 255 20.47 -5.25 41.42
N ASN A 256 19.81 -4.49 42.30
CA ASN A 256 20.39 -4.03 43.56
C ASN A 256 20.68 -5.19 44.51
N ILE A 257 19.79 -6.19 44.58
CA ILE A 257 20.06 -7.41 45.37
C ILE A 257 21.34 -8.06 44.86
N ILE A 258 21.48 -8.29 43.56
CA ILE A 258 22.69 -8.92 43.00
C ILE A 258 23.95 -8.08 43.26
N CYS A 259 23.89 -6.76 43.04
CA CYS A 259 25.04 -5.89 43.25
C CYS A 259 25.49 -5.86 44.72
N ASN A 260 24.53 -5.84 45.65
CA ASN A 260 24.80 -5.86 47.09
C ASN A 260 25.25 -7.24 47.60
N THR A 261 24.83 -8.33 46.94
CA THR A 261 25.26 -9.69 47.30
C THR A 261 26.70 -9.96 46.81
N ASN A 262 27.11 -9.34 45.69
CA ASN A 262 28.46 -9.45 45.14
C ASN A 262 29.47 -8.45 45.74
N SER A 263 29.08 -7.57 46.66
CA SER A 263 29.98 -6.63 47.36
C SER A 263 30.48 -7.16 48.71
N HIS A 264 30.22 -8.44 49.01
CA HIS A 264 30.69 -9.14 50.21
C HIS A 264 31.77 -10.21 49.93
N TYR A 265 32.44 -10.13 48.78
CA TYR A 265 33.67 -10.88 48.50
C TYR A 265 34.86 -9.93 48.34
#